data_AF-A0A7X8PZR1-F1
#
_entry.id   AF-A0A7X8PZR1-F1
#
_cell.length_a   1.000
_cell.length_b   1.000
_cell.length_c   1.000
_cell.angle_alpha   90.00
_cell.angle_beta   90.00
_cell.angle_gamma   90.00
#
_symmetry.space_group_name_H-M   'P 1'
#
loop_
_entity.id
_entity.type
_entity.pdbx_description
1 polymer ?
#
loop_
_entity_poly.entity_id
_entity_poly.type
_entity_poly.pdbx_seq_one_letter_code
_entity_poly.pdbx_strand_id
1 'polypeptide(L)'
;MPDNSIIPPAFKQTEFASSYESRIGQTPREKNPIVGFEGIRGESLCTLKPPPDTEIKKILDESGIDGIEYRNAVPDFSPVAKAQFEIDYMLGGIGGNGGKARLNNFAQADEKLANQLNESPELAHKFGVKSGKITAKDIQIYRDKNELTWHEVNDCKTIQLVPSKINSTFGHLGGVGEINAGAFEYGGFAYKA
;
A
#
# COMPACT_ATOMS: atom_id res chain seq x y z
N MET A 1 -2.55 0.57 -23.65
CA MET A 1 -3.78 0.61 -22.84
C MET A 1 -3.61 -0.49 -21.80
N PRO A 2 -3.48 -0.20 -20.49
CA PRO A 2 -3.50 -1.25 -19.49
C PRO A 2 -4.85 -1.99 -19.59
N ASP A 3 -4.79 -3.31 -19.44
CA ASP A 3 -5.96 -4.18 -19.46
C ASP A 3 -6.81 -3.90 -18.22
N ASN A 4 -7.89 -3.13 -18.40
CA ASN A 4 -8.87 -2.80 -17.36
C ASN A 4 -9.74 -4.01 -16.91
N SER A 5 -9.45 -5.24 -17.35
CA SER A 5 -10.16 -6.43 -16.88
C SER A 5 -9.69 -6.96 -15.52
N ILE A 6 -8.56 -6.46 -14.98
CA ILE A 6 -8.04 -6.88 -13.68
C ILE A 6 -8.48 -5.89 -12.60
N ILE A 7 -9.42 -6.32 -11.75
CA ILE A 7 -9.79 -5.59 -10.54
C ILE A 7 -8.55 -5.47 -9.64
N PRO A 8 -8.12 -4.27 -9.22
CA PRO A 8 -7.00 -4.07 -8.32
C PRO A 8 -7.20 -4.84 -7.00
N PRO A 9 -6.14 -5.37 -6.35
CA PRO A 9 -6.27 -6.10 -5.08
C PRO A 9 -7.06 -5.34 -4.02
N ALA A 10 -6.83 -4.02 -3.91
CA ALA A 10 -7.55 -3.14 -3.00
C ALA A 10 -9.08 -3.20 -3.18
N PHE A 11 -9.56 -3.47 -4.40
CA PHE A 11 -10.98 -3.50 -4.75
C PHE A 11 -11.55 -4.90 -4.91
N LYS A 12 -10.73 -5.95 -4.80
CA LYS A 12 -11.22 -7.34 -4.76
C LYS A 12 -11.92 -7.64 -3.44
N GLN A 13 -11.54 -6.94 -2.37
CA GLN A 13 -12.12 -7.14 -1.06
C GLN A 13 -13.45 -6.40 -0.91
N THR A 14 -14.46 -7.14 -0.47
CA THR A 14 -15.81 -6.62 -0.23
C THR A 14 -16.22 -6.69 1.25
N GLU A 15 -15.45 -7.39 2.08
CA GLU A 15 -15.68 -7.53 3.52
C GLU A 15 -14.53 -6.91 4.30
N PHE A 16 -14.84 -6.13 5.35
CA PHE A 16 -13.86 -5.45 6.18
C PHE A 16 -14.21 -5.68 7.66
N ALA A 17 -13.19 -5.72 8.51
CA ALA A 17 -13.40 -5.78 9.96
C ALA A 17 -13.68 -4.39 10.52
N SER A 18 -13.01 -3.38 9.95
CA SER A 18 -13.28 -1.98 10.25
C SER A 18 -14.65 -1.54 9.74
N SER A 19 -15.26 -0.58 10.44
CA SER A 19 -16.44 0.12 9.91
C SER A 19 -16.03 1.06 8.77
N TYR A 20 -16.97 1.38 7.89
CA TYR A 20 -16.76 2.40 6.86
C TYR A 20 -16.35 3.74 7.47
N GLU A 21 -17.00 4.15 8.57
CA GLU A 21 -16.69 5.36 9.34
C GLU A 21 -15.21 5.41 9.78
N SER A 22 -14.67 4.29 10.24
CA SER A 22 -13.26 4.20 10.65
C SER A 22 -12.31 4.36 9.46
N ARG A 23 -12.64 3.76 8.30
CA ARG A 23 -11.81 3.90 7.09
C ARG A 23 -11.87 5.31 6.52
N ILE A 24 -13.08 5.87 6.35
CA ILE A 24 -13.26 7.24 5.86
C ILE A 24 -12.58 8.26 6.79
N GLY A 25 -12.54 7.99 8.10
CA GLY A 25 -11.83 8.80 9.09
C GLY A 25 -10.31 8.95 8.82
N GLN A 26 -9.70 7.98 8.13
CA GLN A 26 -8.28 7.98 7.78
C GLN A 26 -7.99 8.48 6.35
N THR A 27 -9.00 8.67 5.51
CA THR A 27 -8.83 9.25 4.17
C THR A 27 -8.53 10.75 4.22
N PRO A 28 -7.93 11.35 3.17
CA PRO A 28 -7.76 12.79 3.10
C PRO A 28 -9.06 13.55 3.42
N ARG A 29 -8.96 14.52 4.34
CA ARG A 29 -10.10 15.34 4.76
C ARG A 29 -10.48 16.30 3.63
N GLU A 30 -11.72 16.77 3.61
CA GLU A 30 -12.18 17.77 2.61
C GLU A 30 -11.30 19.03 2.57
N LYS A 31 -10.90 19.51 3.75
CA LYS A 31 -10.01 20.66 3.93
C LYS A 31 -8.51 20.34 3.81
N ASN A 32 -8.14 19.17 3.27
CA ASN A 32 -6.74 18.83 3.00
C ASN A 32 -6.15 19.85 2.00
N PRO A 33 -4.96 20.43 2.26
CA PRO A 33 -4.39 21.45 1.40
C PRO A 33 -3.71 20.90 0.13
N ILE A 34 -3.37 19.61 0.09
CA ILE A 34 -2.56 18.98 -0.97
C ILE A 34 -3.44 18.22 -1.97
N VAL A 35 -4.42 17.46 -1.49
CA VAL A 35 -5.29 16.60 -2.32
C VAL A 35 -6.78 16.84 -2.06
N GLY A 36 -7.62 16.47 -3.02
CA GLY A 36 -9.07 16.53 -2.91
C GLY A 36 -9.75 15.46 -3.74
N PHE A 37 -10.99 15.11 -3.38
CA PHE A 37 -11.80 14.17 -4.14
C PHE A 37 -12.61 14.92 -5.21
N GLU A 38 -12.66 14.37 -6.42
CA GLU A 38 -13.48 14.94 -7.51
C GLU A 38 -14.97 14.65 -7.33
N GLY A 39 -15.30 13.59 -6.58
CA GLY A 39 -16.66 13.20 -6.24
C GLY A 39 -16.82 12.92 -4.75
N ILE A 40 -17.52 11.83 -4.43
CA ILE A 40 -17.76 11.42 -3.05
C ILE A 40 -16.42 11.03 -2.41
N ARG A 41 -16.12 11.64 -1.25
CA ARG A 41 -14.92 11.33 -0.45
C ARG A 41 -14.89 9.83 -0.14
N GLY A 42 -13.76 9.18 -0.46
CA GLY A 42 -13.58 7.74 -0.24
C GLY A 42 -14.21 6.81 -1.30
N GLU A 43 -14.94 7.36 -2.28
CA GLU A 43 -15.60 6.60 -3.36
C GLU A 43 -15.34 7.18 -4.76
N SER A 44 -14.27 7.99 -4.89
CA SER A 44 -13.94 8.65 -6.15
C SER A 44 -12.44 8.90 -6.26
N LEU A 45 -12.03 9.44 -7.41
CA LEU A 45 -10.66 9.83 -7.68
C LEU A 45 -10.23 10.96 -6.74
N CYS A 46 -9.10 10.77 -6.07
CA CYS A 46 -8.43 11.76 -5.24
C CYS A 46 -7.25 12.34 -6.03
N THR A 47 -7.29 13.64 -6.34
CA THR A 47 -6.30 14.33 -7.19
C THR A 47 -5.58 15.45 -6.43
N LEU A 48 -4.48 15.94 -6.99
CA LEU A 48 -3.74 17.07 -6.44
C LEU A 48 -4.51 18.38 -6.60
N LYS A 49 -4.54 19.19 -5.53
CA LYS A 49 -5.06 20.55 -5.57
C LYS A 49 -4.03 21.51 -6.19
N PRO A 50 -4.47 22.56 -6.91
CA PRO A 50 -3.56 23.62 -7.34
C PRO A 50 -3.08 24.50 -6.17
N PRO A 51 -1.81 24.93 -6.13
CA PRO A 51 -0.71 24.44 -6.97
C PRO A 51 -0.28 23.02 -6.56
N PRO A 52 0.02 22.13 -7.52
CA PRO A 52 0.32 20.73 -7.21
C PRO A 52 1.65 20.59 -6.47
N ASP A 53 1.72 19.63 -5.53
CA ASP A 53 2.99 19.14 -4.99
C ASP A 53 3.77 18.48 -6.13
N THR A 54 4.96 19.02 -6.43
CA THR A 54 5.74 18.65 -7.62
C THR A 54 6.25 17.21 -7.57
N GLU A 55 6.55 16.70 -6.38
CA GLU A 55 7.08 15.35 -6.20
C GLU A 55 5.97 14.32 -6.44
N ILE A 56 4.80 14.55 -5.83
CA ILE A 56 3.63 13.70 -6.02
C ILE A 56 3.19 13.73 -7.47
N LYS A 57 3.13 14.92 -8.09
CA LYS A 57 2.74 15.05 -9.48
C LYS A 57 3.65 14.22 -10.39
N LYS A 58 4.97 14.29 -10.18
CA LYS A 58 5.92 13.50 -10.96
C LYS A 58 5.65 12.00 -10.85
N ILE A 59 5.38 11.49 -9.64
CA ILE A 59 5.08 10.07 -9.43
C ILE A 59 3.80 9.66 -10.17
N LEU A 60 2.74 10.48 -10.08
CA LEU A 60 1.46 10.22 -10.77
C LEU A 60 1.63 10.25 -12.30
N ASP A 61 2.35 11.25 -12.83
CA ASP A 61 2.65 11.39 -14.25
C ASP A 61 3.48 10.19 -14.78
N GLU A 62 4.51 9.76 -14.05
CA GLU A 62 5.34 8.60 -14.40
C GLU A 62 4.54 7.28 -14.40
N SER A 63 3.52 7.19 -13.53
CA SER A 63 2.57 6.08 -13.49
C SER A 63 1.43 6.21 -14.50
N GLY A 64 1.31 7.34 -15.22
CA GLY A 64 0.27 7.58 -16.21
C GLY A 64 -1.14 7.71 -15.62
N ILE A 65 -1.26 8.22 -14.39
CA ILE A 65 -2.54 8.42 -13.69
C ILE A 65 -2.67 9.87 -13.22
N ASP A 66 -3.90 10.37 -13.09
CA ASP A 66 -4.17 11.74 -12.62
C ASP A 66 -4.34 11.86 -11.09
N GLY A 67 -4.48 10.71 -10.42
CA GLY A 67 -4.74 10.63 -8.98
C GLY A 67 -4.87 9.18 -8.51
N ILE A 68 -5.31 9.02 -7.27
CA ILE A 68 -5.54 7.71 -6.65
C ILE A 68 -7.04 7.46 -6.53
N GLU A 69 -7.52 6.35 -7.10
CA GLU A 69 -8.91 5.95 -6.98
C GLU A 69 -9.17 5.39 -5.58
N TYR A 70 -10.30 5.78 -4.99
CA TYR A 70 -10.80 5.20 -3.75
C TYR A 70 -12.14 4.51 -3.98
N ARG A 71 -12.32 3.36 -3.33
CA ARG A 71 -13.61 2.67 -3.17
C ARG A 71 -13.69 2.08 -1.78
N ASN A 72 -14.85 2.12 -1.14
CA ASN A 72 -15.02 1.72 0.26
C ASN A 72 -14.04 2.41 1.22
N ALA A 73 -13.63 3.65 0.91
CA ALA A 73 -12.58 4.41 1.60
C ALA A 73 -11.19 3.73 1.62
N VAL A 74 -10.91 2.84 0.68
CA VAL A 74 -9.59 2.18 0.47
C VAL A 74 -8.96 2.71 -0.83
N PRO A 75 -7.69 3.15 -0.82
CA PRO A 75 -6.99 3.60 -2.01
C PRO A 75 -6.47 2.43 -2.86
N ASP A 76 -6.46 2.61 -4.17
CA ASP A 76 -5.68 1.75 -5.07
C ASP A 76 -4.28 2.33 -5.36
N PHE A 77 -3.25 1.75 -4.74
CA PHE A 77 -1.86 2.08 -5.02
C PHE A 77 -1.19 1.16 -6.04
N SER A 78 -1.89 0.19 -6.64
CA SER A 78 -1.29 -0.71 -7.63
C SER A 78 -0.62 0.04 -8.80
N PRO A 79 -1.15 1.15 -9.34
CA PRO A 79 -0.49 1.89 -10.42
C PRO A 79 0.86 2.52 -10.04
N VAL A 80 1.11 2.78 -8.75
CA VAL A 80 2.36 3.38 -8.25
C VAL A 80 3.26 2.36 -7.53
N ALA A 81 2.82 1.12 -7.38
CA ALA A 81 3.55 0.07 -6.68
C ALA A 81 4.75 -0.40 -7.51
N LYS A 82 5.93 -0.46 -6.88
CA LYS A 82 7.17 -1.01 -7.48
C LYS A 82 7.22 -2.53 -7.37
N ALA A 83 6.60 -3.10 -6.33
CA ALA A 83 6.42 -4.53 -6.13
C ALA A 83 5.09 -4.78 -5.42
N GLN A 84 4.52 -5.97 -5.63
CA GLN A 84 3.30 -6.41 -4.96
C GLN A 84 3.30 -7.94 -4.89
N PHE A 85 3.02 -8.49 -3.71
CA PHE A 85 2.89 -9.92 -3.48
C PHE A 85 2.19 -10.18 -2.14
N GLU A 86 1.83 -11.43 -1.90
CA GLU A 86 1.31 -11.86 -0.59
C GLU A 86 2.45 -12.19 0.38
N ILE A 87 2.27 -11.91 1.66
CA ILE A 87 3.15 -12.35 2.76
C ILE A 87 2.49 -13.48 3.55
N ASP A 88 3.29 -14.27 4.25
CA ASP A 88 2.83 -15.50 4.91
C ASP A 88 1.86 -15.19 6.06
N TYR A 89 2.10 -14.09 6.77
CA TYR A 89 1.19 -13.53 7.76
C TYR A 89 1.38 -12.02 7.89
N MET A 90 0.31 -11.34 8.27
CA MET A 90 0.33 -9.94 8.66
C MET A 90 -0.02 -9.81 10.14
N LEU A 91 0.77 -9.01 10.87
CA LEU A 91 0.57 -8.75 12.29
C LEU A 91 -0.04 -7.38 12.51
N GLY A 92 -0.92 -7.29 13.50
CA GLY A 92 -1.45 -6.06 14.07
C GLY A 92 -0.93 -5.79 15.48
N GLY A 93 -1.30 -4.65 16.03
CA GLY A 93 -1.01 -4.25 17.40
C GLY A 93 -1.22 -2.75 17.61
N ILE A 94 -1.33 -2.35 18.87
CA ILE A 94 -1.46 -0.94 19.29
C ILE A 94 -0.19 -0.53 20.06
N GLY A 95 0.20 0.74 19.96
CA GLY A 95 1.34 1.30 20.67
C GLY A 95 2.65 0.57 20.34
N GLY A 96 3.44 0.21 21.36
CA GLY A 96 4.71 -0.49 21.18
C GLY A 96 4.59 -1.86 20.47
N ASN A 97 3.44 -2.54 20.60
CA ASN A 97 3.18 -3.78 19.88
C ASN A 97 2.89 -3.54 18.40
N GLY A 98 2.26 -2.41 18.05
CA GLY A 98 2.05 -2.00 16.66
C GLY A 98 3.39 -1.74 15.95
N GLY A 99 4.34 -1.11 16.64
CA GLY A 99 5.69 -0.91 16.11
C GLY A 99 6.40 -2.24 15.81
N LYS A 100 6.33 -3.21 16.74
CA LYS A 100 6.91 -4.55 16.54
C LYS A 100 6.23 -5.32 15.40
N ALA A 101 4.91 -5.26 15.32
CA ALA A 101 4.12 -5.89 14.26
C ALA A 101 4.56 -5.39 12.88
N ARG A 102 4.65 -4.06 12.72
CA ARG A 102 5.13 -3.45 11.47
C ARG A 102 6.54 -3.91 11.09
N LEU A 103 7.47 -3.95 12.06
CA LEU A 103 8.83 -4.42 11.80
C LEU A 103 8.85 -5.86 11.30
N ASN A 104 8.03 -6.74 11.86
CA ASN A 104 7.91 -8.14 11.42
C ASN A 104 7.29 -8.25 10.01
N ASN A 105 6.22 -7.49 9.72
CA ASN A 105 5.62 -7.45 8.38
C ASN A 105 6.65 -7.00 7.33
N PHE A 106 7.41 -5.95 7.65
CA PHE A 106 8.42 -5.38 6.75
C PHE A 106 9.60 -6.34 6.54
N ALA A 107 10.04 -7.05 7.58
CA ALA A 107 11.12 -8.03 7.47
C ALA A 107 10.77 -9.16 6.50
N GLN A 108 9.54 -9.69 6.58
CA GLN A 108 9.06 -10.71 5.65
C GLN A 108 9.03 -10.21 4.20
N ALA A 109 8.53 -8.98 3.99
CA ALA A 109 8.46 -8.40 2.66
C ALA A 109 9.85 -8.09 2.07
N ASP A 110 10.78 -7.62 2.90
CA ASP A 110 12.17 -7.40 2.52
C ASP A 110 12.85 -8.71 2.09
N GLU A 111 12.64 -9.80 2.84
CA GLU A 111 13.17 -11.13 2.49
C GLU A 111 12.55 -11.67 1.20
N LYS A 112 11.23 -11.56 1.05
CA LYS A 112 10.52 -12.06 -0.13
C LYS A 112 10.93 -11.32 -1.41
N LEU A 113 11.05 -9.99 -1.36
CA LEU A 113 11.54 -9.22 -2.50
C LEU A 113 13.01 -9.57 -2.82
N ALA A 114 13.87 -9.72 -1.81
CA ALA A 114 15.26 -10.12 -2.03
C ALA A 114 15.36 -11.45 -2.80
N ASN A 115 14.55 -12.45 -2.41
CA ASN A 115 14.47 -13.74 -3.09
C ASN A 115 14.00 -13.59 -4.54
N GLN A 116 12.91 -12.85 -4.79
CA GLN A 116 12.41 -12.61 -6.15
C GLN A 116 13.45 -11.92 -7.06
N LEU A 117 14.18 -10.93 -6.53
CA LEU A 117 15.24 -10.25 -7.30
C LEU A 117 16.45 -11.15 -7.54
N ASN A 118 16.79 -12.04 -6.61
CA ASN A 118 17.86 -13.01 -6.82
C ASN A 118 17.50 -14.07 -7.86
N GLU A 119 16.24 -14.49 -7.92
CA GLU A 119 15.73 -15.48 -8.86
C GLU A 119 15.49 -14.89 -10.27
N SER A 120 15.27 -13.57 -10.38
CA SER A 120 14.98 -12.90 -11.65
C SER A 120 15.95 -11.75 -11.95
N PRO A 121 16.97 -11.97 -12.80
CA PRO A 121 17.87 -10.91 -13.27
C PRO A 121 17.13 -9.76 -13.98
N GLU A 122 16.04 -10.05 -14.69
CA GLU A 122 15.23 -9.01 -15.35
C GLU A 122 14.55 -8.11 -14.32
N LEU A 123 13.97 -8.69 -13.26
CA LEU A 123 13.35 -7.91 -12.20
C LEU A 123 14.41 -7.10 -11.42
N ALA A 124 15.55 -7.71 -11.11
CA ALA A 124 16.68 -7.00 -10.49
C ALA A 124 17.13 -5.79 -11.33
N HIS A 125 17.21 -5.94 -12.66
CA HIS A 125 17.53 -4.84 -13.56
C HIS A 125 16.49 -3.71 -13.51
N LYS A 126 15.18 -4.03 -13.45
CA LYS A 126 14.11 -3.02 -13.29
C LYS A 126 14.22 -2.25 -11.96
N PHE A 127 14.76 -2.89 -10.92
CA PHE A 127 15.08 -2.28 -9.64
C PHE A 127 16.46 -1.59 -9.61
N GLY A 128 17.22 -1.62 -10.71
CA GLY A 128 18.56 -1.02 -10.78
C GLY A 128 19.59 -1.74 -9.89
N VAL A 129 19.37 -3.02 -9.58
CA VAL A 129 20.26 -3.83 -8.73
C VAL A 129 20.76 -5.08 -9.47
N LYS A 130 21.86 -5.66 -8.97
CA LYS A 130 22.42 -6.91 -9.50
C LYS A 130 21.88 -8.10 -8.72
N SER A 131 21.30 -9.07 -9.41
CA SER A 131 20.79 -10.31 -8.81
C SER A 131 21.90 -11.23 -8.27
N GLY A 132 21.51 -12.15 -7.39
CA GLY A 132 22.29 -13.32 -6.95
C GLY A 132 22.88 -13.24 -5.54
N LYS A 133 22.89 -12.06 -4.90
CA LYS A 133 23.39 -11.86 -3.53
C LYS A 133 22.63 -10.76 -2.75
N ILE A 134 21.41 -10.44 -3.18
CA ILE A 134 20.59 -9.42 -2.53
C ILE A 134 20.06 -9.99 -1.21
N THR A 135 20.20 -9.26 -0.12
CA THR A 135 19.67 -9.63 1.20
C THR A 135 18.47 -8.77 1.58
N ALA A 136 17.69 -9.21 2.57
CA ALA A 136 16.61 -8.39 3.15
C ALA A 136 17.14 -7.02 3.64
N LYS A 137 18.36 -6.96 4.17
CA LYS A 137 18.99 -5.70 4.60
C LYS A 137 19.27 -4.77 3.43
N ASP A 138 19.68 -5.32 2.27
CA ASP A 138 19.86 -4.53 1.05
C ASP A 138 18.53 -3.95 0.56
N ILE A 139 17.43 -4.71 0.67
CA ILE A 139 16.08 -4.21 0.36
C ILE A 139 15.68 -3.08 1.32
N GLN A 140 15.89 -3.24 2.63
CA GLN A 140 15.64 -2.15 3.59
C GLN A 140 16.40 -0.87 3.20
N ILE A 141 17.71 -0.99 2.91
CA ILE A 141 18.54 0.16 2.48
C ILE A 141 18.03 0.74 1.16
N TYR A 142 17.62 -0.11 0.21
CA TYR A 142 17.04 0.32 -1.06
C TYR A 142 15.77 1.14 -0.83
N ARG A 143 14.87 0.68 0.04
CA ARG A 143 13.65 1.41 0.38
C ARG A 143 13.96 2.77 0.99
N ASP A 144 14.87 2.82 1.96
CA ASP A 144 15.24 4.07 2.63
C ASP A 144 15.86 5.07 1.64
N LYS A 145 16.73 4.62 0.73
CA LYS A 145 17.37 5.47 -0.29
C LYS A 145 16.41 5.99 -1.37
N ASN A 146 15.37 5.22 -1.68
CA ASN A 146 14.39 5.55 -2.72
C ASN A 146 13.07 6.07 -2.11
N GLU A 147 13.05 6.36 -0.81
CA GLU A 147 11.90 6.88 -0.07
C GLU A 147 10.64 6.02 -0.24
N LEU A 148 10.80 4.70 -0.22
CA LEU A 148 9.73 3.71 -0.37
C LEU A 148 9.31 3.11 0.97
N THR A 149 8.05 2.69 1.06
CA THR A 149 7.50 2.01 2.22
C THR A 149 6.66 0.81 1.79
N TRP A 150 6.57 -0.19 2.67
CA TRP A 150 5.61 -1.27 2.50
C TRP A 150 4.22 -0.80 2.95
N HIS A 151 3.26 -0.89 2.05
CA HIS A 151 1.84 -0.68 2.29
C HIS A 151 1.16 -2.05 2.51
N GLU A 152 0.71 -2.27 3.73
CA GLU A 152 -0.10 -3.43 4.12
C GLU A 152 -1.56 -3.25 3.66
N VAL A 153 -2.02 -4.03 2.69
CA VAL A 153 -3.35 -3.89 2.08
C VAL A 153 -4.45 -4.48 2.99
N ASN A 154 -5.68 -3.97 2.91
CA ASN A 154 -6.82 -4.33 3.77
C ASN A 154 -7.20 -5.82 3.77
N ASP A 155 -6.71 -6.60 2.80
CA ASP A 155 -6.99 -8.04 2.72
C ASP A 155 -6.17 -8.86 3.73
N CYS A 156 -5.30 -8.18 4.49
CA CYS A 156 -4.41 -8.75 5.49
C CYS A 156 -3.40 -9.77 4.94
N LYS A 157 -3.20 -9.80 3.62
CA LYS A 157 -2.34 -10.78 2.92
C LYS A 157 -1.40 -10.09 1.94
N THR A 158 -1.91 -9.15 1.15
CA THR A 158 -1.16 -8.43 0.14
C THR A 158 -0.33 -7.32 0.78
N ILE A 159 0.91 -7.17 0.31
CA ILE A 159 1.78 -6.04 0.62
C ILE A 159 2.30 -5.42 -0.67
N GLN A 160 2.43 -4.09 -0.68
CA GLN A 160 2.87 -3.31 -1.84
C GLN A 160 4.07 -2.44 -1.48
N LEU A 161 5.09 -2.39 -2.33
CA LEU A 161 6.17 -1.43 -2.19
C LEU A 161 5.80 -0.14 -2.91
N VAL A 162 5.51 0.93 -2.18
CA VAL A 162 5.00 2.19 -2.73
C VAL A 162 5.86 3.39 -2.30
N PRO A 163 5.83 4.51 -3.03
CA PRO A 163 6.44 5.75 -2.56
C PRO A 163 5.85 6.22 -1.22
N SER A 164 6.71 6.53 -0.25
CA SER A 164 6.29 6.93 1.10
C SER A 164 5.47 8.21 1.09
N LYS A 165 5.79 9.12 0.17
CA LYS A 165 5.06 10.38 -0.03
C LYS A 165 3.62 10.13 -0.51
N ILE A 166 3.41 9.18 -1.42
CA ILE A 166 2.07 8.76 -1.85
C ILE A 166 1.31 8.15 -0.67
N ASN A 167 1.92 7.15 -0.01
CA ASN A 167 1.29 6.42 1.10
C ASN A 167 0.84 7.34 2.24
N SER A 168 1.62 8.38 2.54
CA SER A 168 1.30 9.36 3.59
C SER A 168 0.31 10.44 3.16
N THR A 169 0.37 10.90 1.90
CA THR A 169 -0.52 11.96 1.41
C THR A 169 -1.94 11.44 1.17
N PHE A 170 -2.04 10.26 0.56
CA PHE A 170 -3.30 9.56 0.30
C PHE A 170 -3.63 8.68 1.50
N GLY A 171 -3.99 9.33 2.62
CA GLY A 171 -4.30 8.66 3.88
C GLY A 171 -5.33 7.54 3.75
N HIS A 172 -5.23 6.53 4.60
CA HIS A 172 -6.06 5.34 4.58
C HIS A 172 -5.91 4.52 5.86
N LEU A 173 -6.85 3.60 6.06
CA LEU A 173 -6.74 2.50 7.02
C LEU A 173 -6.32 1.26 6.23
N GLY A 174 -5.11 0.75 6.45
CA GLY A 174 -4.58 -0.45 5.77
C GLY A 174 -4.81 -1.75 6.54
N GLY A 175 -4.21 -2.85 6.10
CA GLY A 175 -4.37 -4.20 6.66
C GLY A 175 -4.08 -4.32 8.16
N VAL A 176 -3.05 -3.63 8.66
CA VAL A 176 -2.78 -3.57 10.12
C VAL A 176 -3.97 -2.98 10.89
N GLY A 177 -4.65 -1.99 10.30
CA GLY A 177 -5.87 -1.42 10.86
C GLY A 177 -7.03 -2.41 10.87
N GLU A 178 -7.18 -3.22 9.82
CA GLU A 178 -8.18 -4.28 9.75
C GLU A 178 -7.93 -5.38 10.78
N ILE A 179 -6.68 -5.78 10.99
CA ILE A 179 -6.31 -6.74 12.04
C ILE A 179 -6.69 -6.19 13.41
N ASN A 180 -6.35 -4.93 13.68
CA ASN A 180 -6.68 -4.27 14.94
C ASN A 180 -8.20 -4.08 15.13
N ALA A 181 -8.98 -4.13 14.05
CA ALA A 181 -10.44 -4.11 14.08
C ALA A 181 -11.08 -5.52 14.17
N GLY A 182 -10.27 -6.58 14.27
CA GLY A 182 -10.75 -7.95 14.48
C GLY A 182 -10.79 -8.83 13.23
N ALA A 183 -10.00 -8.54 12.19
CA ALA A 183 -10.00 -9.33 10.94
C ALA A 183 -9.78 -10.84 11.16
N PHE A 184 -8.94 -11.23 12.12
CA PHE A 184 -8.62 -12.63 12.47
C PHE A 184 -9.34 -13.12 13.73
N GLU A 185 -10.19 -12.31 14.35
CA GLU A 185 -11.03 -12.77 15.45
C GLU A 185 -12.09 -13.77 14.95
N TYR A 186 -12.66 -14.56 15.86
CA TYR A 186 -13.67 -15.54 15.49
C TYR A 186 -14.87 -14.88 14.79
N GLY A 187 -15.10 -15.25 13.53
CA GLY A 187 -16.14 -14.65 12.68
C GLY A 187 -15.65 -13.50 11.79
N GLY A 188 -14.42 -13.01 11.96
CA GLY A 188 -13.78 -12.02 11.10
C GLY A 188 -13.53 -12.53 9.68
N PHE A 189 -13.40 -11.61 8.71
CA PHE A 189 -13.31 -11.98 7.30
C PHE A 189 -12.05 -12.81 6.98
N ALA A 190 -10.94 -12.55 7.67
CA ALA A 190 -9.68 -13.27 7.45
C ALA A 190 -9.64 -14.62 8.19
N TYR A 191 -10.58 -14.89 9.09
CA TYR A 191 -10.75 -16.20 9.73
C TYR A 191 -11.45 -17.23 8.81
N LYS A 192 -12.24 -16.76 7.83
CA LYS A 192 -13.06 -17.60 6.95
C LYS A 192 -12.32 -18.10 5.68
N ALA A 193 -11.05 -17.73 5.54
CA ALA A 193 -10.26 -17.92 4.33
C ALA A 193 -9.30 -19.12 4.42
#